data_AF-A0A822XW46-F1
#
_entry.id   AF-A0A822XW46-F1
#
_cell.length_a   1.000
_cell.length_b   1.000
_cell.length_c   1.000
_cell.angle_alpha   90.00
_cell.angle_beta   90.00
_cell.angle_gamma   90.00
#
_symmetry.space_group_name_H-M   'P 1'
#
loop_
_entity.id
_entity.type
_entity.pdbx_description
1 polymer ?
#
loop_
_entity_poly.entity_id
_entity_poly.type
_entity_poly.pdbx_seq_one_letter_code
_entity_poly.pdbx_strand_id
1 'polypeptide(L)'
;MQLLYLEVLVGEVPKGRKDGRVSKASRTRQLPAPTFNISQLQQSFSQRGLSMADLVTLSGRHTLGFTHCSSFQNRIHNFSPNSDIDPSMNQAFVASLRSVCPLHNKFSGYVLEHSAYHHGEQSLMSTIIGMAQDY
;
A
#
# COMPACT_ATOMS: atom_id res chain seq x y z
N MET A 1 -25.97 -20.44 26.38
CA MET A 1 -25.46 -20.37 25.00
C MET A 1 -24.97 -18.95 24.80
N GLN A 2 -23.67 -18.76 24.95
CA GLN A 2 -23.04 -17.44 25.10
C GLN A 2 -23.24 -16.61 23.83
N LEU A 3 -23.93 -15.49 23.99
CA LEU A 3 -23.79 -14.32 23.14
C LEU A 3 -22.34 -13.82 23.28
N LEU A 4 -21.55 -13.84 22.21
CA LEU A 4 -20.43 -12.93 22.07
C LEU A 4 -20.54 -12.30 20.69
N TYR A 5 -21.04 -11.07 20.73
CA TYR A 5 -20.93 -10.09 19.68
C TYR A 5 -19.47 -10.02 19.23
N LEU A 6 -19.30 -9.90 17.92
CA LEU A 6 -18.08 -9.44 17.29
C LEU A 6 -17.79 -8.03 17.81
N GLU A 7 -17.15 -7.90 18.96
CA GLU A 7 -16.52 -6.65 19.36
C GLU A 7 -15.37 -6.42 18.38
N VAL A 8 -15.62 -5.59 17.36
CA VAL A 8 -14.54 -4.76 16.83
C VAL A 8 -13.93 -4.10 18.06
N LEU A 9 -12.71 -4.47 18.41
CA LEU A 9 -12.00 -3.86 19.53
C LEU A 9 -11.79 -2.37 19.20
N VAL A 10 -12.77 -1.54 19.57
CA VAL A 10 -12.65 -0.09 19.55
C VAL A 10 -11.76 0.24 20.74
N GLY A 11 -10.45 0.19 20.50
CA GLY A 11 -9.46 0.54 21.52
C GLY A 11 -9.66 1.99 21.97
N GLU A 12 -9.48 2.24 23.27
CA GLU A 12 -9.44 3.59 23.79
C GLU A 12 -8.28 4.37 23.15
N VAL A 13 -8.57 5.54 22.56
CA VAL A 13 -7.55 6.36 21.90
C VAL A 13 -6.95 7.35 22.89
N PRO A 14 -5.62 7.31 23.16
CA PRO A 14 -4.97 8.29 24.01
C PRO A 14 -5.15 9.72 23.50
N LYS A 15 -5.57 10.62 24.40
CA LYS A 15 -5.88 12.03 24.11
C LYS A 15 -4.73 12.95 24.53
N GLY A 16 -4.80 14.23 24.15
CA GLY A 16 -3.86 15.27 24.61
C GLY A 16 -2.74 15.68 23.64
N ARG A 17 -2.78 15.22 22.39
CA ARG A 17 -1.90 15.77 21.33
C ARG A 17 -2.22 17.26 21.09
N LYS A 18 -1.19 18.07 20.85
CA LYS A 18 -1.29 19.51 20.56
C LYS A 18 -0.95 19.79 19.11
N ASP A 19 -1.53 20.84 18.54
CA ASP A 19 -1.28 21.24 17.16
C ASP A 19 0.09 21.88 16.98
N GLY A 20 0.80 21.47 15.94
CA GLY A 20 2.06 22.10 15.54
C GLY A 20 1.82 23.45 14.85
N ARG A 21 2.68 24.45 15.11
CA ARG A 21 2.56 25.81 14.53
C ARG A 21 3.32 26.02 13.23
N VAL A 22 4.01 24.99 12.73
CA VAL A 22 4.91 25.10 11.56
C VAL A 22 4.70 23.90 10.65
N SER A 23 4.42 24.18 9.38
CA SER A 23 4.42 23.18 8.30
C SER A 23 5.74 23.27 7.51
N LYS A 24 6.35 22.13 7.20
CA LYS A 24 7.59 22.04 6.41
C LYS A 24 7.45 21.01 5.31
N ALA A 25 7.32 21.46 4.06
CA ALA A 25 7.27 20.57 2.90
C ALA A 25 8.50 19.65 2.80
N SER A 26 9.68 20.10 3.26
CA SER A 26 10.90 19.27 3.28
C SER A 26 10.75 17.98 4.10
N ARG A 27 9.84 17.92 5.07
CA ARG A 27 9.60 16.71 5.89
C ARG A 27 8.86 15.61 5.12
N THR A 28 8.18 15.92 4.01
CA THR A 28 7.50 14.89 3.21
C THR A 28 8.48 13.97 2.50
N ARG A 29 9.73 14.42 2.28
CA ARG A 29 10.82 13.61 1.71
C ARG A 29 11.22 12.41 2.57
N GLN A 30 10.81 12.39 3.84
CA GLN A 30 11.09 11.30 4.76
C GLN A 30 10.00 10.22 4.75
N LEU A 31 8.89 10.44 4.04
CA LEU A 31 7.82 9.45 3.94
C LEU A 31 8.23 8.30 3.02
N PRO A 32 7.80 7.05 3.32
CA PRO A 32 8.11 5.91 2.48
C PRO A 32 7.47 6.07 1.09
N ALA A 33 8.25 5.84 0.03
CA ALA A 33 7.76 5.85 -1.33
C ALA A 33 7.16 4.49 -1.70
N PRO A 34 6.18 4.42 -2.63
CA PRO A 34 5.59 3.15 -3.08
C PRO A 34 6.58 2.23 -3.81
N THR A 35 7.73 2.77 -4.22
CA THR A 35 8.80 2.02 -4.92
C THR A 35 9.88 1.49 -3.97
N PHE A 36 9.73 1.68 -2.66
CA PHE A 36 10.71 1.17 -1.69
C PHE A 36 10.68 -0.37 -1.65
N ASN A 37 11.87 -0.97 -1.54
CA ASN A 37 11.99 -2.38 -1.19
C ASN A 37 11.77 -2.59 0.32
N ILE A 38 11.70 -3.85 0.75
CA ILE A 38 11.37 -4.18 2.14
C ILE A 38 12.37 -3.62 3.15
N SER A 39 13.67 -3.64 2.84
CA SER A 39 14.72 -3.09 3.72
C SER A 39 14.60 -1.57 3.87
N GLN A 40 14.26 -0.86 2.79
CA GLN A 40 14.01 0.58 2.83
C GLN A 40 12.75 0.93 3.63
N LEU A 41 11.69 0.13 3.51
CA LEU A 41 10.46 0.30 4.31
C LEU A 41 10.76 0.09 5.79
N GLN A 42 11.45 -1.00 6.15
CA GLN A 42 11.86 -1.30 7.52
C GLN A 42 12.69 -0.16 8.11
N GLN A 43 13.67 0.36 7.36
CA GLN A 43 14.49 1.49 7.80
C GLN A 43 13.65 2.77 8.00
N SER A 44 12.70 3.05 7.11
CA SER A 44 11.83 4.22 7.24
C SER A 44 10.90 4.13 8.47
N PHE A 45 10.41 2.93 8.79
CA PHE A 45 9.57 2.70 9.97
C PHE A 45 10.38 2.76 11.26
N SER A 46 11.58 2.17 11.28
CA SER A 46 12.45 2.19 12.46
C SER A 46 12.91 3.58 12.85
N GLN A 47 13.11 4.50 11.89
CA GLN A 47 13.38 5.93 12.15
C GLN A 47 12.25 6.64 12.93
N ARG A 48 11.06 6.03 13.01
CA ARG A 48 9.89 6.53 13.76
C ARG A 48 9.58 5.67 14.99
N GLY A 49 10.47 4.74 15.35
CA GLY A 49 10.28 3.82 16.46
C GLY A 49 9.23 2.74 16.20
N LEU A 50 8.92 2.46 14.92
CA LEU A 50 7.97 1.41 14.53
C LEU A 50 8.73 0.13 14.17
N SER A 51 8.21 -1.00 14.64
CA SER A 51 8.73 -2.35 14.39
C SER A 51 8.32 -2.89 13.01
N MET A 52 8.84 -4.05 12.65
CA MET A 52 8.36 -4.74 11.44
C MET A 52 6.90 -5.18 11.58
N ALA A 53 6.48 -5.61 12.77
CA ALA A 53 5.08 -5.94 13.04
C ALA A 53 4.17 -4.73 12.79
N ASP A 54 4.61 -3.53 13.16
CA ASP A 54 3.90 -2.29 12.85
C ASP A 54 3.87 -2.01 11.34
N LEU A 55 4.96 -2.27 10.61
CA LEU A 55 4.98 -2.14 9.15
C LEU A 55 3.91 -3.03 8.50
N VAL A 56 3.88 -4.31 8.83
CA VAL A 56 2.90 -5.27 8.28
C VAL A 56 1.48 -4.86 8.68
N THR A 57 1.27 -4.55 9.97
CA THR A 57 -0.05 -4.16 10.50
C THR A 57 -0.57 -2.88 9.85
N LEU A 58 0.25 -1.85 9.73
CA LEU A 58 -0.15 -0.56 9.14
C LEU A 58 -0.29 -0.63 7.61
N SER A 59 0.41 -1.55 6.95
CA SER A 59 0.21 -1.83 5.52
C SER A 59 -1.18 -2.37 5.21
N GLY A 60 -1.86 -2.99 6.19
CA GLY A 60 -3.26 -3.41 6.08
C GLY A 60 -4.23 -2.27 5.77
N ARG A 61 -3.86 -1.00 6.02
CA ARG A 61 -4.68 0.16 5.62
C ARG A 61 -4.87 0.30 4.10
N HIS A 62 -4.05 -0.36 3.28
CA HIS A 62 -4.23 -0.36 1.82
C HIS A 62 -5.41 -1.21 1.34
N THR A 63 -6.12 -1.92 2.24
CA THR A 63 -7.37 -2.63 1.91
C THR A 63 -8.50 -1.70 1.48
N LEU A 64 -8.49 -0.44 1.93
CA LEU A 64 -9.53 0.55 1.62
C LEU A 64 -8.90 1.84 1.11
N GLY A 65 -9.43 2.36 0.02
CA GLY A 65 -9.01 3.64 -0.55
C GLY A 65 -8.81 3.58 -2.06
N PHE A 66 -7.95 4.47 -2.56
CA PHE A 66 -7.59 4.55 -3.96
C PHE A 66 -6.14 4.97 -4.13
N THR A 67 -5.56 4.63 -5.27
CA THR A 67 -4.18 4.99 -5.63
C THR A 67 -4.13 5.59 -7.03
N HIS A 68 -3.23 6.56 -7.22
CA HIS A 68 -2.98 7.16 -8.53
C HIS A 68 -2.11 6.24 -9.38
N CYS A 69 -2.37 6.20 -10.70
CA CYS A 69 -1.56 5.42 -11.64
C CYS A 69 -0.05 5.68 -11.48
N SER A 70 0.35 6.94 -11.24
CA SER A 70 1.75 7.33 -11.06
C SER A 70 2.48 6.59 -9.94
N SER A 71 1.75 6.06 -8.95
CA SER A 71 2.33 5.34 -7.81
C SER A 71 2.81 3.93 -8.16
N PHE A 72 2.30 3.33 -9.23
CA PHE A 72 2.61 1.94 -9.61
C PHE A 72 2.82 1.73 -11.11
N GLN A 73 2.69 2.77 -11.95
CA GLN A 73 2.77 2.65 -13.42
C GLN A 73 4.06 1.98 -13.90
N ASN A 74 5.17 2.16 -13.19
CA ASN A 74 6.45 1.55 -13.51
C ASN A 74 6.44 0.02 -13.35
N ARG A 75 5.48 -0.54 -12.60
CA ARG A 75 5.31 -2.00 -12.47
C ARG A 75 4.46 -2.59 -13.58
N ILE A 76 3.61 -1.79 -14.21
CA ILE A 76 2.72 -2.23 -15.29
C ILE A 76 3.17 -1.77 -16.66
N HIS A 77 4.23 -0.95 -16.77
CA HIS A 77 4.82 -0.48 -18.02
C HIS A 77 6.30 -0.18 -17.81
N ASN A 78 7.14 -0.57 -18.75
CA ASN A 78 8.59 -0.29 -18.75
C ASN A 78 9.29 -0.66 -17.43
N PHE A 79 8.94 -1.80 -16.82
CA PHE A 79 9.47 -2.21 -15.51
C PHE A 79 11.00 -2.34 -15.50
N SER A 80 11.57 -2.93 -16.55
CA SER A 80 13.02 -3.07 -16.72
C SER A 80 13.37 -3.14 -18.22
N PRO A 81 14.66 -3.01 -18.59
CA PRO A 81 15.08 -3.16 -19.99
C PRO A 81 14.68 -4.50 -20.63
N ASN A 82 14.49 -5.54 -19.81
CA ASN A 82 14.21 -6.91 -20.27
C ASN A 82 12.76 -7.34 -20.01
N SER A 83 11.95 -6.53 -19.32
CA SER A 83 10.57 -6.86 -18.98
C SER A 83 9.72 -5.61 -18.88
N ASP A 84 8.66 -5.56 -19.68
CA ASP A 84 7.71 -4.45 -19.69
C ASP A 84 6.84 -4.41 -18.42
N ILE A 85 6.54 -5.59 -17.86
CA ILE A 85 5.70 -5.78 -16.68
C ILE A 85 6.56 -6.37 -15.56
N ASP A 86 6.28 -5.98 -14.31
CA ASP A 86 6.86 -6.62 -13.14
C ASP A 86 6.45 -8.11 -13.08
N PRO A 87 7.42 -9.05 -13.14
CA PRO A 87 7.12 -10.48 -13.19
C PRO A 87 6.44 -11.02 -11.92
N SER A 88 6.47 -10.28 -10.80
CA SER A 88 5.75 -10.64 -9.58
C SER A 88 4.25 -10.33 -9.64
N MET A 89 3.77 -9.59 -10.65
CA MET A 89 2.36 -9.23 -10.78
C MET A 89 1.56 -10.27 -11.56
N ASN A 90 0.31 -10.47 -11.15
CA ASN A 90 -0.63 -11.29 -11.92
C ASN A 90 -0.97 -10.61 -13.26
N GLN A 91 -0.73 -11.31 -14.37
CA GLN A 91 -0.93 -10.81 -15.73
C GLN A 91 -2.37 -10.32 -16.01
N ALA A 92 -3.39 -11.03 -15.52
CA ALA A 92 -4.79 -10.63 -15.70
C ALA A 92 -5.09 -9.34 -14.92
N PHE A 93 -4.52 -9.21 -13.72
CA PHE A 93 -4.65 -7.98 -12.94
C PHE A 93 -3.95 -6.79 -13.61
N VAL A 94 -2.76 -7.01 -14.19
CA VAL A 94 -2.05 -5.98 -14.97
C VAL A 94 -2.89 -5.52 -16.17
N ALA A 95 -3.54 -6.44 -16.89
CA ALA A 95 -4.44 -6.08 -17.98
C ALA A 95 -5.59 -5.17 -17.52
N SER A 96 -6.20 -5.49 -16.37
CA SER A 96 -7.22 -4.64 -15.74
C SER A 96 -6.68 -3.26 -15.37
N LEU A 97 -5.50 -3.19 -14.75
CA LEU A 97 -4.85 -1.93 -14.39
C LEU A 97 -4.52 -1.07 -15.62
N ARG A 98 -4.04 -1.68 -16.71
CA ARG A 98 -3.72 -0.97 -17.97
C ARG A 98 -4.95 -0.35 -18.64
N SER A 99 -6.14 -0.93 -18.47
CA SER A 99 -7.38 -0.34 -18.98
C SER A 99 -7.74 0.98 -18.28
N VAL A 100 -7.38 1.11 -17.00
CA VAL A 100 -7.59 2.31 -16.18
C VAL A 100 -6.41 3.28 -16.28
N CYS A 101 -5.19 2.76 -16.46
CA CYS A 101 -3.92 3.48 -16.48
C CYS A 101 -3.18 3.29 -17.82
N PRO A 102 -3.62 3.94 -18.92
CA PRO A 102 -2.95 3.86 -20.21
C PRO A 102 -1.60 4.60 -20.20
N LEU A 103 -0.65 4.17 -21.04
CA LEU A 103 0.70 4.74 -21.20
C LEU A 103 0.69 6.24 -21.56
N HIS A 104 -0.26 6.66 -22.39
CA HIS A 104 -0.35 8.03 -22.89
C HIS A 104 -1.54 8.75 -22.26
N ASN A 105 -1.23 9.71 -21.39
CA ASN A 105 -2.17 10.48 -20.59
C ASN A 105 -3.29 11.12 -21.42
N LYS A 106 -4.54 10.71 -21.17
CA LYS A 106 -5.69 11.62 -21.31
C LYS A 106 -6.28 12.06 -19.97
N PHE A 107 -5.94 11.40 -18.86
CA PHE A 107 -6.24 11.83 -17.50
C PHE A 107 -5.42 11.00 -16.49
N SER A 108 -5.03 11.57 -15.35
CA SER A 108 -4.47 10.77 -14.24
C SER A 108 -5.58 9.89 -13.67
N GLY A 109 -5.66 8.65 -14.13
CA GLY A 109 -6.57 7.64 -13.58
C GLY A 109 -6.26 7.35 -12.10
N TYR A 110 -7.28 6.86 -11.40
CA TYR A 110 -7.19 6.34 -10.04
C TYR A 110 -7.81 4.94 -10.01
N VAL A 111 -7.19 4.04 -9.26
CA VAL A 111 -7.69 2.69 -9.05
C VAL A 111 -8.27 2.63 -7.65
N LEU A 112 -9.54 2.26 -7.55
CA LEU A 112 -10.20 1.97 -6.28
C LEU A 112 -9.78 0.56 -5.83
N GLU A 113 -9.25 0.44 -4.61
CA GLU A 113 -8.90 -0.86 -4.03
C GLU A 113 -10.15 -1.72 -3.79
N HIS A 114 -11.33 -1.10 -3.62
CA HIS A 114 -12.60 -1.83 -3.50
C HIS A 114 -13.01 -2.58 -4.78
N SER A 115 -12.65 -2.09 -5.97
CA SER A 115 -12.93 -2.77 -7.24
C SER A 115 -11.99 -3.95 -7.48
N ALA A 116 -10.91 -4.04 -6.71
CA ALA A 116 -10.00 -5.16 -6.67
C ALA A 116 -10.46 -6.24 -5.67
N TYR A 117 -11.56 -6.10 -4.93
CA TYR A 117 -11.99 -7.16 -3.99
C TYR A 117 -12.37 -8.47 -4.68
N HIS A 118 -12.88 -8.46 -5.91
CA HIS A 118 -13.22 -9.71 -6.61
C HIS A 118 -12.03 -10.38 -7.33
N HIS A 119 -10.90 -9.68 -7.57
CA HIS A 119 -9.75 -10.22 -8.34
C HIS A 119 -8.35 -9.92 -7.77
N GLY A 120 -8.21 -8.88 -6.94
CA GLY A 120 -6.99 -8.41 -6.29
C GLY A 120 -6.86 -8.76 -4.81
N GLU A 121 -7.88 -9.38 -4.18
CA GLU A 121 -7.71 -10.07 -2.87
C GLU A 121 -6.48 -11.00 -2.92
N GLN A 122 -6.26 -11.68 -4.04
CA GLN A 122 -5.10 -12.55 -4.24
C GLN A 122 -3.76 -11.81 -4.17
N SER A 123 -3.67 -10.53 -4.54
CA SER A 123 -2.38 -9.82 -4.64
C SER A 123 -1.98 -9.10 -3.35
N LEU A 124 -2.92 -8.41 -2.68
CA LEU A 124 -2.60 -7.73 -1.42
C LEU A 124 -2.54 -8.73 -0.26
N MET A 125 -3.45 -9.71 -0.23
CA MET A 125 -3.43 -10.77 0.78
C MET A 125 -2.20 -11.66 0.62
N SER A 126 -1.80 -12.04 -0.60
CA SER A 126 -0.54 -12.79 -0.80
C SER A 126 0.70 -11.98 -0.44
N THR A 127 0.71 -10.66 -0.66
CA THR A 127 1.83 -9.80 -0.24
C THR A 127 1.89 -9.66 1.28
N ILE A 128 0.75 -9.47 1.95
CA ILE A 128 0.67 -9.38 3.41
C ILE A 128 1.00 -10.74 4.06
N ILE A 129 0.45 -11.84 3.54
CA ILE A 129 0.74 -13.21 3.98
C ILE A 129 2.22 -13.55 3.71
N GLY A 130 2.77 -13.21 2.54
CA GLY A 130 4.17 -13.44 2.23
C GLY A 130 5.11 -12.67 3.16
N MET A 131 4.79 -11.41 3.47
CA MET A 131 5.54 -10.62 4.46
C MET A 131 5.37 -11.14 5.91
N ALA A 132 4.26 -11.82 6.22
CA ALA A 132 3.99 -12.40 7.53
C ALA A 132 4.54 -13.83 7.68
N GLN A 133 4.79 -14.55 6.59
CA GLN A 133 5.31 -15.93 6.59
C GLN A 133 6.82 -16.00 6.77
N ASP A 134 7.53 -14.88 6.58
CA ASP A 134 8.97 -14.76 6.83
C ASP A 134 9.30 -14.20 8.25
N TYR A 135 8.32 -14.24 9.17
CA TYR A 135 8.46 -13.92 10.61
C TYR A 135 7.96 -15.03 11.53
#